data_AF-A0ABD2WQU9-F1
#
_entry.id   AF-A0ABD2WQU9-F1
#
_cell.length_a   1.000
_cell.length_b   1.000
_cell.length_c   1.000
_cell.angle_alpha   90.00
_cell.angle_beta   90.00
_cell.angle_gamma   90.00
#
_symmetry.space_group_name_H-M   'P 1'
#
loop_
_entity.id
_entity.type
_entity.pdbx_description
1 polymer ?
#
loop_
_entity_poly.entity_id
_entity_poly.type
_entity_poly.pdbx_seq_one_letter_code
_entity_poly.pdbx_strand_id
1 'polypeptide(L)'
;MAETGEKKKRQLKKHMCPYCFKDYTDLKTHVKRLHKNEPEVAEMIRLDKTTSKNFREPMRNLLFKGDIMYNTNSELNNGDLRVSRKTIYQKSADEYTTCQKCNIVVLENDFRKHRLRCTGESKQTTRNIIREGSALLPRCCSVANNALRKKIFPRISNDLVSKAIRYNELICDNGNELTSKSRGEQHTLNIITQPR
;
A
#
# COMPACT_ATOMS: atom_id res chain seq x y z
N MET A 1 -1.98 -48.22 -9.40
CA MET A 1 -0.75 -47.56 -8.96
C MET A 1 -1.14 -46.20 -8.41
N ALA A 2 -0.99 -45.98 -7.11
CA ALA A 2 -1.39 -44.73 -6.45
C ALA A 2 -0.27 -43.70 -6.61
N GLU A 3 -0.52 -42.63 -7.37
CA GLU A 3 0.40 -41.49 -7.46
C GLU A 3 0.30 -40.69 -6.17
N THR A 4 1.33 -40.82 -5.32
CA THR A 4 1.52 -39.98 -4.14
C THR A 4 1.85 -38.56 -4.59
N GLY A 5 0.84 -37.70 -4.69
CA GLY A 5 1.01 -36.27 -4.92
C GLY A 5 1.89 -35.64 -3.84
N GLU A 6 3.09 -35.20 -4.22
CA GLU A 6 4.02 -34.51 -3.34
C GLU A 6 3.36 -33.24 -2.76
N LYS A 7 3.19 -33.20 -1.44
CA LYS A 7 2.72 -32.00 -0.75
C LYS A 7 3.79 -30.91 -0.84
N LYS A 8 3.61 -29.93 -1.73
CA LYS A 8 4.46 -28.73 -1.81
C LYS A 8 4.58 -28.08 -0.42
N LYS A 9 5.82 -27.99 0.11
CA LYS A 9 6.10 -27.27 1.37
C LYS A 9 5.62 -25.83 1.26
N ARG A 10 4.83 -25.38 2.24
CA ARG A 10 4.33 -24.00 2.30
C ARG A 10 5.51 -23.04 2.48
N GLN A 11 5.85 -22.30 1.42
CA GLN A 11 6.89 -21.28 1.51
C GLN A 11 6.45 -20.16 2.46
N LEU A 12 7.33 -19.78 3.38
CA LEU A 12 7.10 -18.65 4.29
C LEU A 12 7.18 -17.33 3.51
N LYS A 13 6.24 -16.43 3.75
CA LYS A 13 6.24 -15.11 3.14
C LYS A 13 7.45 -14.31 3.63
N LYS A 14 8.18 -13.71 2.69
CA LYS A 14 9.23 -12.73 2.99
C LYS A 14 8.64 -11.33 3.06
N HIS A 15 9.18 -10.51 3.95
CA HIS A 15 8.87 -9.10 4.10
C HIS A 15 10.14 -8.27 3.94
N MET A 16 10.02 -7.10 3.32
CA MET A 16 11.14 -6.19 3.19
C MET A 16 11.38 -5.47 4.51
N CYS A 17 12.64 -5.37 4.94
CA CYS A 17 13.00 -4.50 6.04
C CYS A 17 12.90 -3.03 5.61
N PRO A 18 12.16 -2.17 6.34
CA PRO A 18 12.03 -0.76 5.98
C PRO A 18 13.31 0.07 6.22
N TYR A 19 14.35 -0.52 6.82
CA TYR A 19 15.60 0.16 7.17
C TYR A 19 16.75 -0.23 6.27
N CYS A 20 16.92 -1.52 5.97
CA CYS A 20 18.01 -2.01 5.10
C CYS A 20 17.52 -2.51 3.73
N PHE A 21 16.22 -2.43 3.45
CA PHE A 21 15.58 -2.79 2.17
C PHE A 21 15.85 -4.23 1.69
N LYS A 22 16.23 -5.13 2.60
CA LYS A 22 16.45 -6.55 2.34
C LYS A 22 15.26 -7.39 2.79
N ASP A 23 15.08 -8.54 2.15
CA ASP A 23 13.98 -9.47 2.43
C ASP A 23 14.30 -10.49 3.53
N TYR A 24 13.39 -10.64 4.48
CA TYR A 24 13.51 -11.60 5.57
C TYR A 24 12.20 -12.37 5.77
N THR A 25 12.31 -13.67 6.05
CA THR A 25 11.18 -14.50 6.51
C THR A 25 10.86 -14.22 7.98
N ASP A 26 11.87 -13.93 8.80
CA ASP A 26 11.73 -13.51 10.20
C ASP A 26 12.21 -12.07 10.39
N LEU A 27 11.40 -11.13 9.90
CA LEU A 27 11.71 -9.71 10.05
C LEU A 27 11.72 -9.28 11.53
N LYS A 28 10.91 -9.92 12.39
CA LYS A 28 10.84 -9.61 13.83
C LYS A 28 12.21 -9.77 14.48
N THR A 29 12.86 -10.92 14.26
CA THR A 29 14.19 -11.18 14.82
C THR A 29 15.25 -10.27 14.19
N HIS A 30 15.16 -10.05 12.87
CA HIS A 30 16.08 -9.18 12.14
C HIS A 30 16.11 -7.76 12.72
N VAL A 31 14.96 -7.09 12.82
CA VAL A 31 14.90 -5.69 13.26
C VAL A 31 15.31 -5.52 14.72
N LYS A 32 14.98 -6.51 15.57
CA LYS A 32 15.42 -6.50 16.98
C LYS A 32 16.94 -6.62 17.15
N ARG A 33 17.62 -7.28 16.21
CA ARG A 33 19.08 -7.48 16.29
C ARG A 33 19.84 -6.33 15.65
N LEU A 34 19.46 -5.96 14.43
CA LEU A 34 20.22 -5.01 13.61
C LEU A 34 19.69 -3.57 13.66
N HIS A 35 18.43 -3.37 14.06
CA HIS A 35 17.76 -2.07 14.06
C HIS A 35 17.22 -1.71 15.46
N LYS A 36 17.84 -2.23 16.54
CA LYS A 36 17.39 -2.00 17.93
C LYS A 36 17.39 -0.53 18.36
N ASN A 37 18.20 0.31 17.70
CA ASN A 37 18.36 1.72 18.03
C ASN A 37 17.36 2.61 17.26
N GLU A 38 16.63 2.06 16.29
CA GLU A 38 15.57 2.80 15.61
C GLU A 38 14.44 3.11 16.62
N PRO A 39 13.96 4.36 16.73
CA PRO A 39 12.98 4.75 17.75
C PRO A 39 11.73 3.87 17.77
N GLU A 40 11.19 3.56 16.58
CA GLU A 40 10.03 2.67 16.41
C GLU A 40 10.33 1.25 16.93
N VAL A 41 11.55 0.74 16.72
CA VAL A 41 11.95 -0.61 17.16
C VAL A 41 12.28 -0.65 18.64
N ALA A 42 12.98 0.35 19.16
CA ALA A 42 13.28 0.47 20.58
C ALA A 42 11.99 0.50 21.41
N GLU A 43 11.00 1.27 20.95
CA GLU A 43 9.69 1.33 21.57
C GLU A 43 8.96 -0.02 21.53
N MET A 44 8.98 -0.71 20.38
CA MET A 44 8.44 -2.05 20.28
C MET A 44 9.12 -3.05 21.23
N ILE A 45 10.45 -3.01 21.34
CA ILE A 45 11.19 -3.89 22.25
C ILE A 45 10.77 -3.63 23.71
N ARG A 46 10.51 -2.37 24.07
CA ARG A 46 9.98 -1.99 25.39
C ARG A 46 8.58 -2.58 25.62
N LEU A 47 7.69 -2.49 24.62
CA LEU A 47 6.32 -2.98 24.67
C LEU A 47 6.19 -4.52 24.69
N ASP A 48 7.17 -5.25 24.16
CA ASP A 48 7.19 -6.73 24.16
C ASP A 48 7.17 -7.31 25.59
N LYS A 49 7.60 -6.53 26.59
CA LYS A 49 7.63 -6.93 28.00
C LYS A 49 6.29 -6.76 28.71
N THR A 50 5.38 -5.93 28.19
CA THR A 50 4.16 -5.52 28.89
C THR A 50 2.93 -6.33 28.48
N THR A 51 2.72 -6.59 27.18
CA THR A 51 1.66 -7.50 26.70
C THR A 51 1.88 -7.86 25.22
N SER A 52 1.58 -9.10 24.82
CA SER A 52 1.75 -9.53 23.42
C SER A 52 0.95 -8.70 22.40
N LYS A 53 -0.19 -8.11 22.77
CA LYS A 53 -1.01 -7.28 21.87
C LYS A 53 -0.32 -5.95 21.52
N ASN A 54 0.28 -5.30 22.51
CA ASN A 54 0.98 -4.01 22.34
C ASN A 54 2.22 -4.14 21.44
N PHE A 55 2.79 -5.34 21.34
CA PHE A 55 3.88 -5.64 20.41
C PHE A 55 3.39 -6.05 19.01
N ARG A 56 2.32 -6.85 18.94
CA ARG A 56 1.82 -7.45 17.69
C ARG A 56 1.39 -6.42 16.66
N GLU A 57 0.69 -5.37 17.07
CA GLU A 57 0.18 -4.33 16.16
C GLU A 57 1.30 -3.48 15.57
N PRO A 58 2.21 -2.88 16.37
CA PRO A 58 3.38 -2.18 15.84
C PRO A 58 4.25 -3.06 14.93
N MET A 59 4.50 -4.31 15.32
CA MET A 59 5.29 -5.23 14.49
C MET A 59 4.61 -5.51 13.14
N ARG A 60 3.28 -5.68 13.14
CA ARG A 60 2.51 -5.85 11.91
C ARG A 60 2.60 -4.60 11.02
N ASN A 61 2.51 -3.42 11.59
CA ASN A 61 2.65 -2.16 10.84
C ASN A 61 4.05 -2.04 10.23
N LEU A 62 5.10 -2.43 10.96
CA LEU A 62 6.47 -2.42 10.47
C LEU A 62 6.66 -3.39 9.28
N LEU A 63 6.12 -4.60 9.37
CA LEU A 63 6.15 -5.59 8.27
C LEU A 63 5.55 -5.01 6.98
N PHE A 64 4.37 -4.39 7.09
CA PHE A 64 3.68 -3.85 5.92
C PHE A 64 4.22 -2.50 5.46
N LYS A 65 4.86 -1.72 6.34
CA LYS A 65 5.59 -0.50 5.96
C LYS A 65 6.70 -0.84 4.96
N GLY A 66 7.47 -1.88 5.24
CA GLY A 66 8.45 -2.41 4.29
C GLY A 66 7.80 -2.88 2.99
N ASP A 67 6.76 -3.72 3.05
CA ASP A 67 6.07 -4.17 1.82
C ASP A 67 5.52 -2.99 0.98
N ILE A 68 5.04 -1.91 1.60
CA ILE A 68 4.59 -0.71 0.88
C ILE A 68 5.76 0.04 0.23
N MET A 69 6.89 0.21 0.92
CA MET A 69 8.09 0.80 0.31
C MET A 69 8.51 0.03 -0.94
N TYR A 70 8.42 -1.30 -0.90
CA TYR A 70 8.69 -2.14 -2.06
C TYR A 70 7.67 -1.91 -3.18
N ASN A 71 6.38 -1.77 -2.85
CA ASN A 71 5.32 -1.60 -3.84
C ASN A 71 5.31 -0.20 -4.50
N THR A 72 5.88 0.80 -3.85
CA THR A 72 5.86 2.19 -4.33
C THR A 72 7.17 2.68 -4.93
N ASN A 73 8.28 2.01 -4.63
CA ASN A 73 9.59 2.41 -5.14
C ASN A 73 9.98 1.53 -6.34
N SER A 74 10.09 2.14 -7.51
CA SER A 74 10.49 1.46 -8.75
C SER A 74 11.92 0.91 -8.73
N GLU A 75 12.80 1.44 -7.90
CA GLU A 75 14.17 0.92 -7.74
C GLU A 75 14.22 -0.35 -6.89
N LEU A 76 13.24 -0.52 -6.00
CA LEU A 76 13.13 -1.70 -5.13
C LEU A 76 12.21 -2.77 -5.71
N ASN A 77 11.19 -2.34 -6.46
CA ASN A 77 10.17 -3.21 -7.03
C ASN A 77 10.68 -3.94 -8.28
N ASN A 78 10.46 -5.25 -8.37
CA ASN A 78 10.84 -6.07 -9.53
C ASN A 78 9.70 -6.37 -10.51
N GLY A 79 8.56 -5.68 -10.40
CA GLY A 79 7.33 -5.91 -11.16
C GLY A 79 6.22 -6.60 -10.37
N ASP A 80 6.52 -7.23 -9.22
CA ASP A 80 5.51 -7.88 -8.39
C ASP A 80 4.85 -6.94 -7.37
N LEU A 81 3.55 -7.10 -7.15
CA LEU A 81 2.84 -6.46 -6.04
C LEU A 81 2.87 -7.35 -4.79
N ARG A 82 3.45 -6.85 -3.70
CA ARG A 82 3.39 -7.51 -2.38
C ARG A 82 2.04 -7.28 -1.73
N VAL A 83 1.31 -8.38 -1.58
CA VAL A 83 -0.04 -8.39 -0.99
C VAL A 83 -0.08 -9.21 0.29
N SER A 84 -1.08 -8.98 1.14
CA SER A 84 -1.26 -9.73 2.39
C SER A 84 -1.54 -11.21 2.15
N ARG A 85 -2.42 -11.51 1.19
CA ARG A 85 -2.82 -12.87 0.82
C ARG A 85 -2.77 -13.01 -0.69
N LYS A 86 -1.98 -13.96 -1.18
CA LYS A 86 -2.02 -14.37 -2.59
C LYS A 86 -3.30 -15.18 -2.80
N THR A 87 -4.03 -14.87 -3.87
CA THR A 87 -5.20 -15.61 -4.31
C THR A 87 -4.78 -16.82 -5.15
N ILE A 88 -5.68 -17.80 -5.26
CA ILE A 88 -5.50 -18.95 -6.16
C ILE A 88 -5.59 -18.46 -7.62
N TYR A 89 -6.53 -17.56 -7.89
CA TYR A 89 -6.69 -16.92 -9.19
C TYR A 89 -5.71 -15.76 -9.35
N GLN A 90 -5.20 -15.56 -10.56
CA GLN A 90 -4.44 -14.37 -10.88
C GLN A 90 -5.35 -13.14 -10.77
N LYS A 91 -4.83 -12.12 -10.07
CA LYS A 91 -5.50 -10.86 -9.83
C LYS A 91 -4.61 -9.75 -10.29
N SER A 92 -5.18 -8.80 -11.01
CA SER A 92 -4.42 -7.65 -11.45
C SER A 92 -4.06 -6.78 -10.26
N ALA A 93 -2.93 -6.08 -10.35
CA ALA A 93 -2.48 -5.20 -9.29
C ALA A 93 -3.59 -4.21 -8.88
N ASP A 94 -4.37 -3.68 -9.83
CA ASP A 94 -5.42 -2.68 -9.62
C ASP A 94 -6.65 -3.18 -8.87
N GLU A 95 -6.81 -4.49 -8.67
CA GLU A 95 -7.86 -5.07 -7.83
C GLU A 95 -7.50 -5.03 -6.33
N TYR A 96 -6.31 -4.54 -6.00
CA TYR A 96 -5.83 -4.38 -4.63
C TYR A 96 -5.88 -2.93 -4.17
N THR A 97 -5.97 -2.72 -2.87
CA THR A 97 -5.88 -1.41 -2.25
C THR A 97 -5.18 -1.50 -0.90
N THR A 98 -4.70 -0.35 -0.41
CA THR A 98 -3.87 -0.27 0.79
C THR A 98 -4.64 0.34 1.95
N CYS A 99 -4.51 -0.24 3.14
CA CYS A 99 -5.04 0.38 4.34
C CYS A 99 -4.11 1.51 4.83
N GLN A 100 -4.63 2.72 5.00
CA GLN A 100 -3.84 3.84 5.55
C GLN A 100 -3.40 3.65 6.99
N LYS A 101 -4.16 2.89 7.79
CA LYS A 101 -3.84 2.68 9.22
C LYS A 101 -2.72 1.67 9.43
N CYS A 102 -2.69 0.59 8.65
CA CYS A 102 -1.77 -0.53 8.90
C CYS A 102 -0.93 -0.96 7.69
N ASN A 103 -0.98 -0.19 6.59
CA ASN A 103 -0.20 -0.40 5.36
C ASN A 103 -0.44 -1.74 4.64
N ILE A 104 -1.41 -2.53 5.09
CA ILE A 104 -1.69 -3.81 4.47
C ILE A 104 -2.31 -3.63 3.09
N VAL A 105 -1.81 -4.37 2.10
CA VAL A 105 -2.40 -4.44 0.76
C VAL A 105 -3.34 -5.64 0.67
N VAL A 106 -4.60 -5.39 0.37
CA VAL A 106 -5.69 -6.39 0.31
C VAL A 106 -6.54 -6.16 -0.93
N LEU A 107 -7.32 -7.17 -1.33
CA LEU A 107 -8.30 -6.99 -2.42
C LEU A 107 -9.34 -5.93 -2.03
N GLU A 108 -9.77 -5.12 -3.00
CA GLU A 108 -10.82 -4.12 -2.80
C GLU A 108 -12.10 -4.75 -2.21
N ASN A 109 -12.50 -5.91 -2.75
CA ASN A 109 -13.67 -6.66 -2.27
C ASN A 109 -13.55 -7.15 -0.82
N ASP A 110 -12.33 -7.34 -0.32
CA ASP A 110 -12.06 -7.75 1.07
C ASP A 110 -11.87 -6.56 2.02
N PHE A 111 -11.72 -5.34 1.49
CA PHE A 111 -11.28 -4.20 2.30
C PHE A 111 -12.29 -3.84 3.38
N ARG A 112 -13.59 -3.87 3.10
CA ARG A 112 -14.63 -3.54 4.11
C ARG A 112 -14.51 -4.45 5.34
N LYS A 113 -14.27 -5.75 5.12
CA LYS A 113 -14.03 -6.75 6.19
C LYS A 113 -12.70 -6.49 6.91
N HIS A 114 -11.68 -6.05 6.19
CA HIS A 114 -10.41 -5.65 6.78
C HIS A 114 -10.59 -4.41 7.68
N ARG A 115 -11.21 -3.33 7.18
CA ARG A 115 -11.40 -2.07 7.89
C ARG A 115 -12.14 -2.25 9.20
N LEU A 116 -13.26 -2.98 9.19
CA LEU A 116 -14.01 -3.30 10.40
C LEU A 116 -13.12 -3.95 11.48
N ARG A 117 -12.23 -4.86 11.10
CA ARG A 117 -11.29 -5.50 12.04
C ARG A 117 -10.10 -4.61 12.42
N CYS A 118 -9.70 -3.69 11.55
CA CYS A 118 -8.53 -2.82 11.74
C CYS A 118 -8.86 -1.57 12.57
N THR A 119 -10.00 -0.94 12.34
CA THR A 119 -10.41 0.31 12.99
C THR A 119 -11.62 0.15 13.90
N GLY A 120 -12.39 -0.94 13.80
CA GLY A 120 -13.68 -1.07 14.47
C GLY A 120 -14.81 -0.35 13.74
N GLU A 121 -14.54 0.30 12.61
CA GLU A 121 -15.51 1.15 11.92
C GLU A 121 -16.01 0.51 10.61
N SER A 122 -17.33 0.44 10.46
CA SER A 122 -18.02 -0.05 9.24
C SER A 122 -18.63 1.04 8.36
N LYS A 123 -18.68 2.30 8.84
CA LYS A 123 -19.54 3.36 8.28
C LYS A 123 -19.02 4.04 7.01
N GLN A 124 -17.75 3.87 6.64
CA GLN A 124 -17.24 4.46 5.40
C GLN A 124 -17.74 3.70 4.16
N THR A 125 -18.09 4.46 3.13
CA THR A 125 -18.41 3.91 1.81
C THR A 125 -17.16 3.29 1.17
N THR A 126 -17.34 2.26 0.35
CA THR A 126 -16.26 1.63 -0.44
C THR A 126 -15.48 2.65 -1.28
N ARG A 127 -16.13 3.72 -1.75
CA ARG A 127 -15.49 4.79 -2.51
C ARG A 127 -14.46 5.59 -1.68
N ASN A 128 -14.82 5.98 -0.46
CA ASN A 128 -13.89 6.71 0.42
C ASN A 128 -12.68 5.85 0.80
N ILE A 129 -12.94 4.57 1.02
CA ILE A 129 -11.94 3.53 1.27
C ILE A 129 -10.93 3.40 0.12
N ILE A 130 -11.41 3.26 -1.12
CA ILE A 130 -10.54 3.10 -2.30
C ILE A 130 -9.72 4.36 -2.53
N ARG A 131 -10.32 5.54 -2.31
CA ARG A 131 -9.62 6.83 -2.39
C ARG A 131 -8.48 6.91 -1.38
N GLU A 132 -8.73 6.53 -0.13
CA GLU A 132 -7.70 6.52 0.91
C GLU A 132 -6.53 5.60 0.52
N GLY A 133 -6.81 4.37 0.08
CA GLY A 133 -5.76 3.44 -0.33
C GLY A 133 -4.98 3.85 -1.58
N SER A 134 -5.66 4.47 -2.56
CA SER A 134 -5.05 4.91 -3.82
C SER A 134 -3.99 6.00 -3.61
N ALA A 135 -4.10 6.81 -2.55
CA ALA A 135 -3.09 7.81 -2.22
C ALA A 135 -1.76 7.21 -1.75
N LEU A 136 -1.76 5.98 -1.22
CA LEU A 136 -0.56 5.28 -0.75
C LEU A 136 0.12 4.42 -1.82
N LEU A 137 -0.65 3.96 -2.82
CA LEU A 137 -0.12 3.29 -4.01
C LEU A 137 -0.54 4.10 -5.24
N PRO A 138 0.10 5.25 -5.52
CA PRO A 138 -0.24 6.07 -6.67
C PRO A 138 0.20 5.36 -7.96
N ARG A 139 -0.70 4.53 -8.50
CA ARG A 139 -0.62 3.81 -9.78
C ARG A 139 -0.68 4.78 -10.95
N CYS A 140 0.43 5.45 -11.21
CA CYS A 140 0.51 6.49 -12.23
C CYS A 140 1.92 6.58 -12.81
N CYS A 141 2.03 7.33 -13.90
CA CYS A 141 3.26 7.74 -14.56
C CYS A 141 4.33 8.21 -13.55
N SER A 142 5.60 7.95 -13.84
CA SER A 142 6.74 8.37 -13.01
C SER A 142 6.84 9.89 -12.89
N VAL A 143 6.45 10.62 -13.94
CA VAL A 143 6.52 12.09 -14.00
C VAL A 143 5.52 12.81 -13.10
N ALA A 144 4.45 12.15 -12.62
CA ALA A 144 3.44 12.79 -11.79
C ALA A 144 4.00 13.35 -10.47
N ASN A 145 3.64 14.58 -10.13
CA ASN A 145 4.02 15.24 -8.90
C ASN A 145 3.16 14.76 -7.70
N ASN A 146 3.53 15.21 -6.49
CA ASN A 146 2.80 14.85 -5.26
C ASN A 146 1.34 15.32 -5.26
N ALA A 147 1.00 16.43 -5.93
CA ALA A 147 -0.38 16.92 -5.98
C ALA A 147 -1.26 15.97 -6.80
N LEU A 148 -0.80 15.55 -7.98
CA LEU A 148 -1.49 14.56 -8.79
C LEU A 148 -1.62 13.23 -8.03
N ARG A 149 -0.50 12.71 -7.52
CA ARG A 149 -0.44 11.41 -6.82
C ARG A 149 -1.36 11.33 -5.60
N LYS A 150 -1.39 12.37 -4.75
CA LYS A 150 -2.05 12.32 -3.44
C LYS A 150 -3.41 13.00 -3.39
N LYS A 151 -3.70 13.94 -4.29
CA LYS A 151 -4.93 14.76 -4.24
C LYS A 151 -5.86 14.51 -5.42
N ILE A 152 -5.33 14.41 -6.63
CA ILE A 152 -6.13 14.30 -7.85
C ILE A 152 -6.44 12.84 -8.19
N PHE A 153 -5.43 12.03 -8.49
CA PHE A 153 -5.61 10.63 -8.91
C PHE A 153 -6.42 9.76 -7.96
N PRO A 154 -6.35 9.93 -6.62
CA PRO A 154 -7.20 9.16 -5.71
C PRO A 154 -8.69 9.49 -5.82
N ARG A 155 -9.05 10.66 -6.37
CA ARG A 155 -10.45 11.11 -6.54
C ARG A 155 -11.07 10.69 -7.86
N ILE A 156 -10.26 10.34 -8.85
CA ILE A 156 -10.74 9.86 -10.15
C ILE A 156 -11.22 8.41 -10.00
N SER A 157 -12.18 8.01 -10.82
CA SER A 157 -12.69 6.63 -10.88
C SER A 157 -11.56 5.62 -11.19
N ASN A 158 -11.82 4.35 -10.88
CA ASN A 158 -10.90 3.25 -11.20
C ASN A 158 -11.33 2.51 -12.48
N ASP A 159 -11.62 3.27 -13.55
CA ASP A 159 -12.01 2.74 -14.87
C ASP A 159 -10.85 2.77 -15.87
N LEU A 160 -11.08 2.22 -17.07
CA LEU A 160 -10.08 2.15 -18.13
C LEU A 160 -9.61 3.54 -18.60
N VAL A 161 -10.52 4.51 -18.67
CA VAL A 161 -10.21 5.89 -19.09
C VAL A 161 -9.29 6.56 -18.07
N SER A 162 -9.62 6.46 -16.79
CA SER A 162 -8.83 7.00 -15.69
C SER A 162 -7.47 6.34 -15.58
N LYS A 163 -7.37 5.05 -15.92
CA LYS A 163 -6.08 4.35 -16.05
C LYS A 163 -5.26 4.93 -17.20
N ALA A 164 -5.85 5.11 -18.38
CA ALA A 164 -5.17 5.72 -19.52
C ALA A 164 -4.65 7.13 -19.17
N ILE A 165 -5.44 7.93 -18.47
CA ILE A 165 -5.05 9.26 -17.98
C ILE A 165 -3.87 9.16 -17.01
N ARG A 166 -3.92 8.26 -16.01
CA ARG A 166 -2.88 8.13 -14.97
C ARG A 166 -1.51 7.72 -15.51
N TYR A 167 -1.45 7.02 -16.63
CA TYR A 167 -0.21 6.54 -17.22
C TYR A 167 0.24 7.30 -18.47
N ASN A 168 -0.55 8.27 -18.94
CA ASN A 168 -0.16 9.12 -20.06
C ASN A 168 0.76 10.24 -19.57
N GLU A 169 2.03 10.19 -19.99
CA GLU A 169 3.06 11.14 -19.55
C GLU A 169 2.71 12.59 -19.91
N LEU A 170 2.21 12.86 -21.12
CA LEU A 170 1.83 14.22 -21.55
C LEU A 170 0.70 14.79 -20.70
N ILE A 171 -0.31 13.97 -20.38
CA ILE A 171 -1.42 14.39 -19.51
C ILE A 171 -0.90 14.63 -18.09
N CYS A 172 0.01 13.78 -17.59
CA CYS A 172 0.64 13.97 -16.29
C CYS A 172 1.45 15.27 -16.23
N ASP A 173 2.26 15.58 -17.24
CA ASP A 173 3.08 16.80 -17.28
C ASP A 173 2.22 18.06 -17.33
N ASN A 174 1.19 18.06 -18.17
CA ASN A 174 0.22 19.15 -18.17
C ASN A 174 -0.49 19.29 -16.80
N GLY A 175 -0.87 18.16 -16.19
CA GLY A 175 -1.44 18.15 -14.84
C GLY A 175 -0.48 18.68 -13.77
N ASN A 176 0.82 18.41 -13.91
CA ASN A 176 1.85 18.94 -13.02
C ASN A 176 1.91 20.46 -13.10
N GLU A 177 1.89 21.00 -14.32
CA GLU A 177 1.90 22.45 -14.57
C GLU A 177 0.64 23.10 -13.99
N LEU A 178 -0.55 22.56 -14.26
CA LEU A 178 -1.82 23.07 -13.74
C LEU A 178 -1.85 23.09 -12.21
N THR A 179 -1.39 22.01 -11.57
CA THR A 179 -1.36 21.91 -10.10
C THR A 179 -0.34 22.84 -9.45
N SER A 180 0.72 23.21 -10.17
CA SER A 180 1.71 24.20 -9.70
C SER A 180 1.20 25.63 -9.76
N LYS A 181 0.39 25.96 -10.78
CA LYS A 181 -0.20 27.30 -11.00
C LYS A 181 -1.40 27.55 -10.08
N SER A 182 -2.20 26.54 -9.83
CA SER A 182 -3.28 26.62 -8.84
C SER A 182 -2.67 26.63 -7.43
N ARG A 183 -2.70 27.78 -6.74
CA ARG A 183 -2.17 28.02 -5.38
C ARG A 183 -2.89 27.22 -4.25
N GLY A 184 -3.18 25.94 -4.47
CA GLY A 184 -3.81 25.08 -3.47
C GLY A 184 -5.28 25.35 -3.21
N GLU A 185 -5.95 26.13 -4.05
CA GLU A 185 -7.38 26.39 -3.95
C GLU A 185 -8.16 25.08 -4.20
N GLN A 186 -8.88 24.61 -3.18
CA GLN A 186 -9.68 23.38 -3.24
C GLN A 186 -10.71 23.40 -4.37
N HIS A 187 -11.16 24.60 -4.76
CA HIS A 187 -12.10 24.82 -5.85
C HIS A 187 -11.51 24.39 -7.21
N THR A 188 -10.27 24.77 -7.52
CA THR A 188 -9.60 24.42 -8.77
C THR A 188 -9.31 22.92 -8.87
N LEU A 189 -8.97 22.28 -7.75
CA LEU A 189 -8.78 20.83 -7.68
C LEU A 189 -10.08 20.06 -7.96
N ASN A 190 -11.24 20.59 -7.54
CA ASN A 190 -12.53 19.96 -7.80
C ASN A 190 -12.91 20.00 -9.28
N ILE A 191 -12.60 21.10 -9.99
CA ILE A 191 -12.84 21.26 -11.43
C ILE A 191 -12.04 20.22 -12.24
N ILE A 192 -10.78 19.99 -11.87
CA ILE A 192 -9.90 19.03 -12.56
C ILE A 192 -10.37 17.58 -12.37
N THR A 193 -11.06 17.27 -11.27
CA THR A 193 -11.52 15.91 -10.94
C THR A 193 -12.87 15.50 -11.52
N GLN A 194 -13.57 16.41 -12.20
CA GLN A 194 -14.85 16.11 -12.86
C GLN A 194 -14.70 16.29 -14.38
N PRO A 195 -14.49 15.21 -15.16
CA PRO A 195 -14.63 15.31 -16.59
C PRO A 195 -16.10 15.58 -16.91
N ARG A 196 -16.37 16.63 -17.68
CA ARG A 196 -17.67 16.84 -18.34
C ARG A 196 -17.85 15.84 -19.48
#